data_AF-A0A7V9N8Y7-F1
#
_entry.id   AF-A0A7V9N8Y7-F1
#
_cell.length_a   1.000
_cell.length_b   1.000
_cell.length_c   1.000
_cell.angle_alpha   90.00
_cell.angle_beta   90.00
_cell.angle_gamma   90.00
#
_symmetry.space_group_name_H-M   'P 1'
#
loop_
_entity.id
_entity.type
_entity.pdbx_description
1 polymer ?
#
loop_
_entity_poly.entity_id
_entity_poly.type
_entity_poly.pdbx_seq_one_letter_code
_entity_poly.pdbx_strand_id
1 'polypeptide(L)'
;MCFKNLPIEFDAQGRATLLEGVRDPYAYETRSLADQEDKIKDLLARNGHIKSVDFDPVTRVAGALAFHSVVDLKERRVLETNSMATLFRGYEVILKGRDPRDAAYISSRACGVCGGVHSSCSALAMEMAFPVVPPPLGIVIRNLMLALEFWYDNPLHLFLLAGPDYSQAIVQTTNPQVWEKAQITEAPNT
;
A
#
# COMPACT_ATOMS: atom_id res chain seq x y z
N MET A 1 4.69 19.76 12.25
CA MET A 1 3.64 20.35 11.37
C MET A 1 2.62 21.02 12.27
N CYS A 2 2.09 22.19 11.93
CA CYS A 2 1.02 22.85 12.67
C CYS A 2 -0.24 22.81 11.80
N PHE A 3 -1.41 22.50 12.39
CA PHE A 3 -2.71 22.50 11.70
C PHE A 3 -3.07 23.82 11.00
N LYS A 4 -2.32 24.91 11.24
CA LYS A 4 -2.50 26.22 10.60
C LYS A 4 -2.41 26.21 9.07
N ASN A 5 -1.79 25.20 8.49
CA ASN A 5 -1.62 25.08 7.04
C ASN A 5 -2.56 24.04 6.40
N LEU A 6 -3.41 23.39 7.21
CA LEU A 6 -4.38 22.44 6.68
C LEU A 6 -5.65 23.19 6.26
N PRO A 7 -6.27 22.83 5.13
CA PRO A 7 -7.44 23.52 4.60
C PRO A 7 -8.71 23.08 5.33
N ILE A 8 -8.71 23.19 6.66
CA ILE A 8 -9.79 22.76 7.55
C ILE A 8 -10.16 23.88 8.54
N GLU A 9 -11.44 23.95 8.88
CA GLU A 9 -11.97 24.76 9.97
C GLU A 9 -12.52 23.86 11.08
N PHE A 10 -12.68 24.43 12.28
CA PHE A 10 -13.24 23.71 13.43
C PHE A 10 -14.50 24.41 13.91
N ASP A 11 -15.57 23.65 14.12
CA ASP A 11 -16.77 24.18 14.75
C ASP A 11 -16.59 24.39 16.27
N ALA A 12 -17.61 24.95 16.93
CA ALA A 12 -17.59 25.20 18.38
C ALA A 12 -17.48 23.92 19.23
N GLN A 13 -17.69 22.74 18.62
CA GLN A 13 -17.56 21.43 19.26
C GLN A 13 -16.21 20.77 18.92
N GLY A 14 -15.32 21.47 18.21
CA GLY A 14 -14.01 20.97 17.80
C GLY A 14 -14.07 19.95 16.66
N ARG A 15 -15.17 19.85 15.91
CA ARG A 15 -15.26 19.00 14.72
C ARG A 15 -14.62 19.72 13.55
N ALA A 16 -13.70 19.03 12.87
CA ALA A 16 -13.03 19.55 11.70
C ALA A 16 -13.88 19.36 10.44
N THR A 17 -14.00 20.40 9.61
CA THR A 17 -14.55 20.36 8.25
C THR A 17 -13.56 20.96 7.26
N LEU A 18 -13.61 20.56 5.99
CA LEU A 18 -12.83 21.22 4.94
C LEU A 18 -13.35 22.64 4.73
N LEU A 19 -12.44 23.58 4.43
CA LEU A 19 -12.84 24.93 4.02
C LEU A 19 -13.64 24.88 2.72
N GLU A 20 -14.58 25.80 2.56
CA GLU A 20 -15.37 25.93 1.35
C GLU A 20 -14.48 26.11 0.10
N GLY A 21 -14.82 25.40 -0.98
CA GLY A 21 -14.05 25.43 -2.24
C GLY A 21 -12.82 24.52 -2.28
N VAL A 22 -12.47 23.87 -1.17
CA VAL A 22 -11.41 22.86 -1.13
C VAL A 22 -11.97 21.54 -1.63
N ARG A 23 -11.32 20.93 -2.62
CA ARG A 23 -11.68 19.61 -3.13
C ARG A 23 -11.62 18.60 -1.98
N ASP A 24 -12.71 17.89 -1.75
CA ASP A 24 -12.73 16.76 -0.83
C ASP A 24 -11.78 15.66 -1.35
N PRO A 25 -10.67 15.39 -0.65
CA PRO A 25 -9.73 14.34 -1.06
C PRO A 25 -10.33 12.94 -0.90
N TYR A 26 -11.43 12.82 -0.16
CA TYR A 26 -12.20 11.59 -0.01
C TYR A 26 -13.42 11.53 -0.94
N ALA A 27 -13.66 12.52 -1.81
CA ALA A 27 -14.67 12.37 -2.84
C ALA A 27 -14.21 11.33 -3.87
N TYR A 28 -15.02 10.30 -4.08
CA TYR A 28 -14.76 9.23 -5.04
C TYR A 28 -16.00 8.96 -5.88
N GLU A 29 -15.79 8.61 -7.15
CA GLU A 29 -16.83 8.05 -7.99
C GLU A 29 -16.88 6.54 -7.75
N THR A 30 -18.04 6.02 -7.38
CA THR A 30 -18.27 4.57 -7.37
C THR A 30 -18.63 4.11 -8.77
N ARG A 31 -18.02 3.01 -9.21
CA ARG A 31 -18.48 2.28 -10.39
C ARG A 31 -19.13 0.99 -9.92
N SER A 32 -20.30 0.66 -10.48
CA SER A 32 -20.94 -0.62 -10.21
C SER A 32 -20.15 -1.72 -10.92
N LEU A 33 -19.92 -2.85 -10.24
CA LEU A 33 -19.28 -4.02 -10.86
C LEU A 33 -20.19 -4.67 -11.91
N ALA A 34 -21.51 -4.52 -11.79
CA ALA A 34 -22.50 -5.22 -12.60
C ALA A 34 -22.39 -4.90 -14.10
N ASP A 35 -22.21 -3.62 -14.46
CA ASP A 35 -22.13 -3.21 -15.88
C ASP A 35 -20.83 -3.70 -16.55
N GLN A 36 -19.74 -3.84 -15.79
CA GLN A 36 -18.48 -4.37 -16.30
C GLN A 36 -18.50 -5.90 -16.39
N GLU A 37 -19.14 -6.58 -15.44
CA GLU A 37 -19.26 -8.04 -15.45
C GLU A 37 -19.95 -8.56 -16.70
N ASP A 38 -21.04 -7.95 -17.16
CA ASP A 38 -21.75 -8.40 -18.35
C ASP A 38 -20.92 -8.23 -19.62
N LYS A 39 -20.16 -7.12 -19.71
CA LYS A 39 -19.23 -6.88 -20.80
C LYS A 39 -18.06 -7.88 -20.77
N ILE A 40 -17.53 -8.19 -19.59
CA ILE A 40 -16.45 -9.17 -19.41
C ILE A 40 -16.94 -10.57 -19.79
N LYS A 41 -18.14 -10.98 -19.34
CA LYS A 41 -18.75 -12.28 -19.69
C LYS A 41 -18.91 -12.41 -21.21
N ASP A 42 -19.40 -11.38 -21.87
CA ASP A 42 -19.55 -11.36 -23.33
C ASP A 42 -18.19 -11.47 -24.04
N LEU A 43 -17.19 -10.71 -23.59
CA LEU A 43 -15.83 -10.77 -24.13
C LEU A 43 -15.21 -12.16 -23.97
N LEU A 44 -15.33 -12.77 -22.79
CA LEU A 44 -14.83 -14.12 -22.51
C LEU A 44 -15.54 -15.19 -23.34
N ALA A 45 -16.86 -15.07 -23.52
CA ALA A 45 -17.65 -16.02 -24.30
C ALA A 45 -17.34 -15.97 -25.80
N ARG A 46 -17.08 -14.76 -26.33
CA ARG A 46 -16.85 -14.54 -27.77
C ARG A 46 -15.40 -14.73 -28.20
N ASN A 47 -14.43 -14.58 -27.29
CA ASN A 47 -13.02 -14.52 -27.65
C ASN A 47 -12.19 -15.54 -26.85
N GLY A 48 -11.79 -16.64 -27.49
CA GLY A 48 -10.97 -17.67 -26.83
C GLY A 48 -9.57 -17.23 -26.38
N HIS A 49 -9.09 -16.07 -26.86
CA HIS A 49 -7.81 -15.45 -26.49
C HIS A 49 -7.92 -14.46 -25.32
N ILE A 50 -9.14 -14.09 -24.92
CA ILE A 50 -9.39 -13.32 -23.70
C ILE A 50 -9.55 -14.32 -22.55
N LYS A 51 -8.86 -14.07 -21.43
CA LYS A 51 -8.85 -14.95 -20.26
C LYS A 51 -9.10 -14.17 -18.98
N SER A 52 -9.82 -14.80 -18.05
CA SER A 52 -9.85 -14.39 -16.65
C SER A 52 -8.69 -15.07 -15.92
N VAL A 53 -7.91 -14.29 -15.19
CA VAL A 53 -6.77 -14.77 -14.41
C VAL A 53 -6.86 -14.14 -13.03
N ASP A 54 -6.97 -15.01 -12.02
CA ASP A 54 -7.18 -14.62 -10.63
C ASP A 54 -5.99 -15.02 -9.78
N PHE A 55 -5.53 -14.10 -8.95
CA PHE A 55 -4.49 -14.30 -7.94
C PHE A 55 -5.08 -13.98 -6.57
N ASP A 56 -5.65 -14.98 -5.92
CA ASP A 56 -6.21 -14.91 -4.58
C ASP A 56 -5.81 -16.15 -3.76
N PRO A 57 -4.86 -16.05 -2.81
CA PRO A 57 -4.18 -14.83 -2.40
C PRO A 57 -3.00 -14.47 -3.34
N VAL A 58 -2.72 -13.17 -3.45
CA VAL A 58 -1.38 -12.72 -3.84
C VAL A 58 -0.42 -13.05 -2.70
N THR A 59 0.62 -13.83 -3.00
CA THR A 59 1.63 -14.25 -2.01
C THR A 59 2.82 -13.31 -1.99
N ARG A 60 3.69 -13.44 -0.96
CA ARG A 60 4.89 -12.60 -0.77
C ARG A 60 4.58 -11.10 -0.67
N VAL A 61 3.42 -10.76 -0.12
CA VAL A 61 3.02 -9.39 0.25
C VAL A 61 2.54 -9.36 1.70
N ALA A 62 2.52 -8.16 2.31
CA ALA A 62 1.98 -7.98 3.65
C ALA A 62 0.46 -7.76 3.59
N GLY A 63 -0.30 -8.56 4.33
CA GLY A 63 -1.76 -8.47 4.40
C GLY A 63 -2.45 -9.41 3.43
N ALA A 64 -3.73 -9.14 3.17
CA ALA A 64 -4.58 -9.96 2.30
C ALA A 64 -4.95 -9.15 1.05
N LEU A 65 -4.39 -9.56 -0.08
CA LEU A 65 -4.52 -8.91 -1.38
C LEU A 65 -4.94 -9.94 -2.42
N ALA A 66 -5.91 -9.58 -3.25
CA ALA A 66 -6.33 -10.33 -4.41
C ALA A 66 -6.31 -9.45 -5.67
N PHE A 67 -5.96 -10.05 -6.80
CA PHE A 67 -6.12 -9.45 -8.12
C PHE A 67 -7.01 -10.33 -8.99
N HIS A 68 -8.07 -9.73 -9.54
CA HIS A 68 -8.94 -10.37 -10.52
C HIS A 68 -8.79 -9.64 -11.84
N SER A 69 -8.20 -10.29 -12.84
CA SER A 69 -7.77 -9.64 -14.08
C SER A 69 -8.33 -10.30 -15.33
N VAL A 70 -8.75 -9.49 -16.30
CA VAL A 70 -9.13 -9.92 -17.64
C VAL A 70 -8.03 -9.52 -18.60
N VAL A 71 -7.44 -10.49 -19.28
CA VAL A 71 -6.29 -10.30 -20.16
C VAL A 71 -6.60 -10.72 -21.58
N ASP A 72 -6.08 -9.97 -22.54
CA ASP A 72 -6.08 -10.31 -23.96
C ASP A 72 -4.70 -10.86 -24.33
N LEU A 73 -4.62 -12.17 -24.55
CA LEU A 73 -3.35 -12.83 -24.87
C LEU A 73 -2.88 -12.55 -26.29
N LYS A 74 -3.79 -12.17 -27.20
CA LYS A 74 -3.45 -11.86 -28.58
C LYS A 74 -2.80 -10.48 -28.67
N GLU A 75 -3.42 -9.48 -28.06
CA GLU A 75 -2.92 -8.11 -28.01
C GLU A 75 -1.90 -7.89 -26.87
N ARG A 76 -1.66 -8.93 -26.06
CA ARG A 76 -0.69 -8.95 -24.94
C ARG A 76 -0.91 -7.81 -23.94
N ARG A 77 -2.16 -7.56 -23.58
CA ARG A 77 -2.55 -6.47 -22.67
C ARG A 77 -3.54 -6.93 -21.60
N VAL A 78 -3.47 -6.26 -20.46
CA VAL A 78 -4.52 -6.33 -19.44
C VAL A 78 -5.66 -5.42 -19.87
N LEU A 79 -6.88 -5.96 -19.97
CA LEU A 79 -8.08 -5.19 -20.30
C LEU A 79 -8.67 -4.53 -19.06
N GLU A 80 -8.68 -5.27 -17.95
CA GLU A 80 -9.24 -4.85 -16.69
C GLU A 80 -8.60 -5.61 -15.53
N THR A 81 -8.40 -4.93 -14.39
CA THR A 81 -7.92 -5.55 -13.15
C THR A 81 -8.61 -4.91 -11.97
N ASN A 82 -9.14 -5.74 -11.07
CA ASN A 82 -9.66 -5.32 -9.79
C ASN A 82 -8.64 -5.67 -8.69
N SER A 83 -8.25 -4.67 -7.91
CA SER A 83 -7.40 -4.82 -6.72
C SER A 83 -8.28 -4.86 -5.48
N MET A 84 -8.23 -5.96 -4.73
CA MET A 84 -9.09 -6.16 -3.58
C MET A 84 -8.28 -6.41 -2.31
N ALA A 85 -8.47 -5.56 -1.31
CA ALA A 85 -8.04 -5.84 0.05
C ALA A 85 -9.11 -6.69 0.74
N THR A 86 -8.80 -7.95 1.04
CA THR A 86 -9.79 -8.93 1.54
C THR A 86 -9.85 -8.99 3.08
N LEU A 87 -9.16 -8.07 3.78
CA LEU A 87 -9.12 -8.00 5.23
C LEU A 87 -9.44 -6.59 5.75
N PHE A 88 -10.33 -6.51 6.73
CA PHE A 88 -10.64 -5.29 7.48
C PHE A 88 -10.44 -5.51 8.99
N ARG A 89 -9.83 -4.52 9.67
CA ARG A 89 -9.62 -4.52 11.13
C ARG A 89 -10.19 -3.30 11.87
N GLY A 90 -10.45 -2.20 11.17
CA GLY A 90 -11.13 -1.03 11.76
C GLY A 90 -10.35 -0.26 12.82
N TYR A 91 -9.03 -0.06 12.67
CA TYR A 91 -8.20 0.67 13.64
C TYR A 91 -8.73 2.07 13.97
N GLU A 92 -9.27 2.79 12.99
CA GLU A 92 -9.84 4.13 13.18
C GLU A 92 -11.06 4.10 14.11
N VAL A 93 -11.89 3.06 14.00
CA VAL A 93 -13.03 2.84 14.89
C VAL A 93 -12.54 2.47 16.28
N ILE A 94 -11.54 1.59 16.37
CA ILE A 94 -10.95 1.15 17.65
C ILE A 94 -10.37 2.32 18.43
N LEU A 95 -9.79 3.32 17.75
CA LEU A 95 -9.18 4.49 18.38
C LEU A 95 -10.20 5.51 18.92
N LYS A 96 -11.47 5.47 18.50
CA LYS A 96 -12.49 6.41 18.98
C LYS A 96 -12.69 6.28 20.50
N GLY A 97 -12.65 7.42 21.19
CA GLY A 97 -12.86 7.50 22.64
C GLY A 97 -11.72 6.95 23.50
N ARG A 98 -10.59 6.53 22.90
CA ARG A 98 -9.41 6.12 23.64
C ARG A 98 -8.57 7.32 24.06
N ASP A 99 -7.74 7.10 25.06
CA ASP A 99 -6.71 8.07 25.42
C ASP A 99 -5.76 8.26 24.22
N PRO A 100 -5.53 9.50 23.75
CA PRO A 100 -4.66 9.74 22.62
C PRO A 100 -3.26 9.16 22.79
N ARG A 101 -2.74 9.05 24.02
CA ARG A 101 -1.42 8.48 24.32
C ARG A 101 -1.30 7.00 23.94
N ASP A 102 -2.42 6.28 23.88
CA ASP A 102 -2.46 4.89 23.44
C ASP A 102 -2.34 4.75 21.92
N ALA A 103 -2.57 5.83 21.15
CA ALA A 103 -2.66 5.78 19.71
C ALA A 103 -1.37 5.23 19.07
N ALA A 104 -0.19 5.62 19.57
CA ALA A 104 1.09 5.15 19.05
C ALA A 104 1.30 3.64 19.26
N TYR A 105 0.76 3.06 20.33
CA TYR A 105 0.83 1.62 20.56
C TYR A 105 -0.17 0.87 19.71
N ILE A 106 -1.41 1.37 19.62
CA ILE A 106 -2.47 0.72 18.87
C ILE A 106 -2.17 0.75 17.37
N SER A 107 -1.82 1.92 16.83
CA SER A 107 -1.55 2.10 15.39
C SER A 107 -0.33 1.31 14.93
N SER A 108 0.66 1.05 15.80
CA SER A 108 1.82 0.23 15.45
C SER A 108 1.44 -1.19 15.04
N ARG A 109 0.27 -1.68 15.47
CA ARG A 109 -0.22 -3.01 15.12
C ARG A 109 -0.98 -3.00 13.78
N ALA A 110 -1.20 -1.84 13.18
CA ALA A 110 -1.78 -1.73 11.84
C ALA A 110 -0.91 -2.42 10.79
N CYS A 111 0.42 -2.47 10.95
CA CYS A 111 1.29 -3.27 10.08
C CYS A 111 2.41 -3.92 10.90
N GLY A 112 2.65 -5.22 10.69
CA GLY A 112 3.76 -5.93 11.32
C GLY A 112 5.12 -5.67 10.66
N VAL A 113 5.13 -5.17 9.43
CA VAL A 113 6.35 -4.85 8.67
C VAL A 113 6.80 -3.41 8.94
N CYS A 114 5.89 -2.44 8.81
CA CYS A 114 6.19 -1.01 8.99
C CYS A 114 5.52 -0.40 10.24
N GLY A 115 5.36 -1.20 11.29
CA GLY A 115 4.68 -0.80 12.52
C GLY A 115 5.34 0.40 13.21
N GLY A 116 6.68 0.50 13.14
CA GLY A 116 7.43 1.63 13.70
C GLY A 116 7.08 2.97 13.03
N VAL A 117 6.76 2.94 11.73
CA VAL A 117 6.31 4.12 10.97
C VAL A 117 4.95 4.61 11.48
N HIS A 118 4.01 3.70 11.74
CA HIS A 118 2.70 4.06 12.31
C HIS A 118 2.81 4.66 13.71
N SER A 119 3.64 4.09 14.59
CA SER A 119 3.92 4.67 15.90
C SER A 119 4.53 6.07 15.81
N SER A 120 5.50 6.24 14.91
CA SER A 120 6.19 7.52 14.71
C SER A 120 5.24 8.59 14.17
N CYS A 121 4.41 8.25 13.19
CA CYS A 121 3.35 9.13 12.68
C CYS A 121 2.36 9.53 13.78
N SER A 122 1.93 8.57 14.61
CA SER A 122 1.03 8.84 15.74
C SER A 122 1.67 9.77 16.77
N ALA A 123 2.96 9.59 17.08
CA ALA A 123 3.70 10.48 17.97
C ALA A 123 3.77 11.92 17.43
N LEU A 124 4.06 12.08 16.14
CA LEU A 124 4.08 13.39 15.49
C LEU A 124 2.70 14.07 15.49
N ALA A 125 1.62 13.29 15.30
CA ALA A 125 0.25 13.78 15.38
C ALA A 125 -0.10 14.24 16.81
N MET A 126 0.27 13.47 17.84
CA MET A 126 0.05 13.86 19.23
C MET A 126 0.85 15.10 19.64
N GLU A 127 2.11 15.20 19.22
CA GLU A 127 2.97 16.36 19.49
C GLU A 127 2.37 17.64 18.92
N MET A 128 1.79 17.54 17.73
CA MET A 128 1.05 18.64 17.10
C MET A 128 -0.24 18.99 17.86
N ALA A 129 -0.98 17.99 18.34
CA ALA A 129 -2.24 18.20 19.06
C ALA A 129 -2.05 18.74 20.48
N PHE A 130 -0.95 18.38 21.17
CA PHE A 130 -0.64 18.77 22.55
C PHE A 130 0.43 19.87 22.69
N PRO A 131 0.65 20.66 21.64
CA PRO A 131 1.86 21.48 21.42
C PRO A 131 3.15 21.04 22.16
N VAL A 132 3.50 19.76 22.10
CA VAL A 132 4.69 19.22 22.77
C VAL A 132 5.88 19.23 21.82
N VAL A 133 7.02 19.73 22.31
CA VAL A 133 8.29 19.68 21.57
C VAL A 133 9.19 18.63 22.21
N PRO A 134 9.53 17.52 21.52
CA PRO A 134 10.47 16.55 22.03
C PRO A 134 11.88 17.16 22.14
N PRO A 135 12.72 16.70 23.08
CA PRO A 135 14.11 17.15 23.17
C PRO A 135 14.87 16.82 21.87
N PRO A 136 15.89 17.61 21.48
CA PRO A 136 16.63 17.37 20.23
C PRO A 136 17.14 15.94 20.06
N LEU A 137 17.63 15.32 21.14
CA LEU A 137 18.07 13.93 21.13
C LEU A 137 16.93 12.94 20.79
N GLY A 138 15.71 13.21 21.25
CA GLY A 138 14.54 12.38 20.92
C GLY A 138 14.21 12.41 19.41
N ILE A 139 14.40 13.56 18.77
CA ILE A 139 14.24 13.70 17.31
C ILE A 139 15.33 12.90 16.59
N VAL A 140 16.59 13.03 17.01
CA VAL A 140 17.71 12.29 16.42
C VAL A 140 17.49 10.77 16.52
N ILE A 141 17.09 10.27 17.70
CA ILE A 141 16.81 8.84 17.90
C ILE A 141 15.69 8.37 16.97
N ARG A 142 14.59 9.12 16.85
CA ARG A 142 13.49 8.75 15.93
C ARG A 142 13.92 8.71 14.48
N ASN A 143 14.72 9.68 14.04
CA ASN A 143 15.26 9.69 12.67
C ASN A 143 16.16 8.48 12.41
N LEU A 144 17.00 8.11 13.38
CA LEU A 144 17.83 6.90 13.29
C LEU A 144 16.97 5.63 13.22
N MET A 145 15.93 5.51 14.06
CA MET A 145 15.02 4.36 14.04
C MET A 145 14.27 4.24 12.71
N LEU A 146 13.77 5.36 12.17
CA LEU A 146 13.10 5.37 10.86
C LEU A 146 14.07 5.03 9.72
N ALA A 147 15.31 5.50 9.78
CA ALA A 147 16.34 5.10 8.83
C ALA A 147 16.59 3.60 8.91
N LEU A 148 16.75 3.04 10.12
CA LEU A 148 16.92 1.60 10.30
C LEU A 148 15.74 0.79 9.76
N GLU A 149 14.51 1.29 9.87
CA GLU A 149 13.33 0.66 9.26
C GLU A 149 13.50 0.52 7.74
N PHE A 150 13.97 1.58 7.04
CA PHE A 150 14.25 1.48 5.61
C PHE A 150 15.37 0.48 5.27
N TRP A 151 16.42 0.44 6.10
CA TRP A 151 17.53 -0.50 5.94
C TRP A 151 17.12 -1.95 6.22
N TYR A 152 16.04 -2.17 6.97
CA TYR A 152 15.45 -3.47 7.21
C TYR A 152 14.44 -3.87 6.11
N ASP A 153 13.48 -3.00 5.83
CA ASP A 153 12.34 -3.30 4.95
C ASP A 153 12.77 -3.41 3.48
N ASN A 154 13.65 -2.52 2.99
CA ASN A 154 14.06 -2.56 1.59
C ASN A 154 14.79 -3.85 1.19
N PRO A 155 15.82 -4.33 1.95
CA PRO A 155 16.42 -5.62 1.66
C PRO A 155 15.46 -6.79 1.87
N LEU A 156 14.59 -6.74 2.89
CA LEU A 156 13.56 -7.77 3.08
C LEU A 156 12.65 -7.88 1.85
N HIS A 157 12.14 -6.75 1.37
CA HIS A 157 11.33 -6.70 0.16
C HIS A 157 12.10 -7.21 -1.05
N LEU A 158 13.33 -6.73 -1.26
CA LEU A 158 14.14 -7.12 -2.40
C LEU A 158 14.48 -8.60 -2.40
N PHE A 159 14.89 -9.18 -1.28
CA PHE A 159 15.43 -10.55 -1.27
C PHE A 159 14.40 -11.62 -0.92
N LEU A 160 13.37 -11.30 -0.14
CA LEU A 160 12.39 -12.29 0.33
C LEU A 160 11.02 -12.14 -0.34
N LEU A 161 10.66 -10.93 -0.77
CA LEU A 161 9.34 -10.67 -1.36
C LEU A 161 9.41 -10.63 -2.89
N ALA A 162 9.91 -9.54 -3.48
CA ALA A 162 9.88 -9.32 -4.93
C ALA A 162 11.03 -10.01 -5.68
N GLY A 163 12.22 -10.13 -5.10
CA GLY A 163 13.40 -10.72 -5.76
C GLY A 163 13.18 -12.14 -6.31
N PRO A 164 12.48 -13.04 -5.61
CA PRO A 164 12.16 -14.36 -6.15
C PRO A 164 11.48 -14.36 -7.53
N ASP A 165 10.73 -13.31 -7.90
CA ASP A 165 10.13 -13.17 -9.24
C ASP A 165 11.18 -13.03 -10.35
N TYR A 166 12.39 -12.57 -10.00
CA TYR A 166 13.53 -12.41 -10.89
C TYR A 166 14.58 -13.53 -10.72
N SER A 167 14.28 -14.53 -9.89
CA SER A 167 15.18 -15.66 -9.68
C SER A 167 15.28 -16.54 -10.93
N GLN A 168 16.38 -17.29 -11.04
CA GLN A 168 16.57 -18.26 -12.11
C GLN A 168 15.37 -19.21 -12.24
N ALA A 169 14.86 -19.74 -11.12
CA ALA A 169 13.77 -20.72 -11.11
C ALA A 169 12.50 -20.22 -11.82
N ILE A 170 12.18 -18.93 -11.66
CA ILE A 170 11.02 -18.30 -12.30
C ILE A 170 11.37 -17.91 -13.75
N VAL A 171 12.44 -17.14 -13.95
CA VAL A 171 12.79 -16.56 -15.25
C VAL A 171 13.09 -17.65 -16.30
N GLN A 172 13.76 -18.72 -15.91
CA GLN A 172 14.07 -19.83 -16.83
C GLN A 172 12.79 -20.52 -17.33
N THR A 173 11.74 -20.56 -16.51
CA THR A 173 10.46 -21.20 -16.84
C THR A 173 9.58 -20.29 -17.70
N THR A 174 9.52 -18.99 -17.40
CA THR A 174 8.61 -18.05 -18.08
C THR A 174 9.24 -17.37 -19.30
N ASN A 175 10.55 -17.14 -19.27
CA ASN A 175 11.29 -16.35 -20.26
C ASN A 175 12.72 -16.93 -20.48
N PRO A 176 12.84 -18.18 -20.99
CA PRO A 176 14.14 -18.86 -21.13
C PRO A 176 15.18 -18.06 -21.92
N GLN A 177 14.76 -17.31 -22.93
CA GLN A 177 15.63 -16.44 -23.73
C GLN A 177 16.29 -15.31 -22.91
N VAL A 178 15.62 -14.83 -21.86
CA VAL A 178 16.19 -13.81 -20.95
C VAL A 178 17.27 -14.44 -20.09
N TRP A 179 17.06 -15.67 -19.63
CA TRP A 179 18.04 -16.42 -18.85
C TRP A 179 19.31 -16.75 -19.65
N GLU A 180 19.17 -17.17 -20.92
CA GLU A 180 20.32 -17.38 -21.82
C GLU A 180 21.18 -16.13 -21.98
N LYS A 181 20.53 -14.96 -22.16
CA LYS A 181 21.23 -13.69 -22.26
C LYS A 181 21.91 -13.30 -20.94
N ALA A 182 21.26 -13.54 -19.81
CA ALA A 182 21.81 -13.21 -18.49
C ALA A 182 23.13 -13.94 -18.21
N GLN A 183 23.27 -15.20 -18.65
CA GLN A 183 24.49 -16.01 -18.45
C GLN A 183 25.75 -15.44 -19.12
N ILE A 184 25.58 -14.63 -20.17
CA ILE A 184 26.70 -14.02 -20.91
C ILE A 184 26.84 -12.51 -20.67
N THR A 185 25.98 -11.93 -19.83
CA THR A 185 25.97 -10.49 -19.55
C THR A 185 26.61 -10.25 -18.19
N GLU A 186 27.83 -9.72 -18.15
CA GLU A 186 28.48 -9.34 -16.90
C GLU A 186 27.75 -8.18 -16.22
N ALA A 187 27.64 -8.24 -14.90
CA ALA A 187 27.11 -7.13 -14.13
C ALA A 187 28.15 -6.00 -14.11
N PRO A 188 27.79 -4.77 -14.52
CA PRO A 188 28.73 -3.67 -14.45
C PRO A 188 29.03 -3.39 -12.97
N ASN A 189 30.30 -3.54 -12.58
CA ASN A 189 30.84 -3.29 -11.24
C ASN A 189 30.64 -4.41 -10.19
N THR A 190 30.46 -5.67 -10.61
CA THR A 190 30.68 -6.83 -9.71
C THR A 190 32.13 -7.26 -9.65
#